data_AF-A0AA36H2H2-F1
#
_entry.id   AF-A0AA36H2H2-F1
#
_cell.length_a   1.000
_cell.length_b   1.000
_cell.length_c   1.000
_cell.angle_alpha   90.00
_cell.angle_beta   90.00
_cell.angle_gamma   90.00
#
_symmetry.space_group_name_H-M   'P 1'
#
loop_
_entity.id
_entity.type
_entity.pdbx_description
1 polymer ?
#
loop_
_entity_poly.entity_id
_entity_poly.type
_entity_poly.pdbx_seq_one_letter_code
_entity_poly.pdbx_strand_id
1 'polypeptide(L)'
;MYLICSDTQLRDELLQKLALSENERKNKVFSTFTILPSPGDIAVLVADINDENLRSVIRYLLANAEKKLGLAVVKRKWSDNDSELLDEAIQAEYSRAHEENQKAAQKVSRLPSGSWKNDRIEQLRAWQDFPTLNYATFSLGDDIKKNLESFFGGSVQISLNDNNEDSVSSKPPVLHWTPLPLDSEIQVLIRITFYVAGPDNATFTDIRKSLHGLSNFTHEWKAGILLIDDPVRLHVERTSPTQIEIAARLCVDELEEDQMASPSKLLWPYIAVALRNALQHLNEHRYLQYSLELIPYGATFFDPPVHARVFDLSQFMGTACAYNKVAFRYDEKLCNVHLDTLLSGQPFKSLQELLALEKPQTKQSQNGHIEAQNHSRPESKKSSNAGLNVSHNRGRRVSFGSIKLMDEGNSTVKGVDDYVDAMLKHTIDHLVL
;
A
#
# COMPACT_ATOMS: atom_id res chain seq x y z
N MET A 1 14.22 -20.76 5.39
CA MET A 1 14.23 -21.13 3.96
C MET A 1 12.82 -21.36 3.44
N TYR A 2 12.44 -20.76 2.32
CA TYR A 2 11.23 -21.08 1.58
C TYR A 2 11.54 -21.97 0.38
N LEU A 3 10.59 -22.79 -0.05
CA LEU A 3 10.74 -23.69 -1.19
C LEU A 3 9.67 -23.36 -2.22
N ILE A 4 10.08 -23.08 -3.46
CA ILE A 4 9.17 -22.69 -4.54
C ILE A 4 9.36 -23.63 -5.72
N CYS A 5 8.29 -24.31 -6.13
CA CYS A 5 8.34 -25.30 -7.20
C CYS A 5 6.99 -25.46 -7.90
N SER A 6 6.95 -25.08 -9.17
CA SER A 6 5.80 -25.23 -10.07
C SER A 6 5.55 -26.70 -10.44
N ASP A 7 6.61 -27.48 -10.66
CA ASP A 7 6.54 -28.90 -11.02
C ASP A 7 6.23 -29.77 -9.80
N THR A 8 5.05 -30.41 -9.83
CA THR A 8 4.57 -31.24 -8.71
C THR A 8 5.45 -32.48 -8.48
N GLN A 9 5.98 -33.09 -9.53
CA GLN A 9 6.83 -34.28 -9.40
C GLN A 9 8.18 -33.93 -8.79
N LEU A 10 8.82 -32.87 -9.28
CA LEU A 10 10.07 -32.35 -8.72
C LEU A 10 9.91 -31.95 -7.25
N ARG A 11 8.80 -31.28 -6.94
CA ARG A 11 8.46 -30.88 -5.58
C ARG A 11 8.35 -32.10 -4.67
N ASP A 12 7.56 -33.10 -5.04
CA ASP A 12 7.34 -34.28 -4.20
C ASP A 12 8.65 -35.07 -3.97
N GLU A 13 9.48 -35.17 -5.01
CA GLU A 13 10.81 -35.81 -4.95
C GLU A 13 11.75 -35.09 -3.96
N LEU A 14 11.78 -33.75 -3.98
CA LEU A 14 12.58 -32.99 -3.01
C LEU A 14 11.98 -33.04 -1.60
N LEU A 15 10.65 -32.96 -1.46
CA LEU A 15 9.99 -33.02 -0.15
C LEU A 15 10.28 -34.35 0.56
N GLN A 16 10.34 -35.46 -0.18
CA GLN A 16 10.77 -36.75 0.36
C GLN A 16 12.21 -36.69 0.87
N LYS A 17 13.13 -36.09 0.11
CA LYS A 17 14.55 -35.98 0.47
C LYS A 17 14.81 -35.02 1.64
N LEU A 18 14.05 -33.94 1.75
CA LEU A 18 14.19 -32.97 2.85
C LEU A 18 13.58 -33.48 4.17
N ALA A 19 12.62 -34.41 4.09
CA ALA A 19 11.85 -34.93 5.22
C ALA A 19 11.16 -33.82 6.03
N LEU A 20 10.58 -32.83 5.35
CA LEU A 20 9.84 -31.74 5.99
C LEU A 20 8.56 -32.23 6.66
N SER A 21 8.26 -31.71 7.85
CA SER A 21 7.00 -31.93 8.57
C SER A 21 5.80 -31.30 7.85
N GLU A 22 4.58 -31.72 8.18
CA GLU A 22 3.36 -31.16 7.56
C GLU A 22 3.23 -29.65 7.78
N ASN A 23 3.58 -29.16 8.98
CA ASN A 23 3.51 -27.74 9.29
C ASN A 23 4.51 -26.91 8.46
N GLU A 24 5.71 -27.44 8.24
CA GLU A 24 6.71 -26.80 7.38
C GLU A 24 6.26 -26.77 5.92
N ARG A 25 5.66 -27.86 5.43
CA ARG A 25 5.12 -27.92 4.06
C ARG A 25 4.03 -26.88 3.83
N LYS A 26 3.07 -26.77 4.76
CA LYS A 26 1.93 -25.86 4.62
C LYS A 26 2.34 -24.39 4.53
N ASN A 27 3.33 -23.99 5.32
CA ASN A 27 3.65 -22.58 5.49
C ASN A 27 4.82 -22.09 4.61
N LYS A 28 5.58 -23.01 4.00
CA LYS A 28 6.91 -22.68 3.43
C LYS A 28 7.20 -23.33 2.10
N VAL A 29 6.29 -24.15 1.60
CA VAL A 29 6.36 -24.75 0.26
C VAL A 29 5.25 -24.15 -0.60
N PHE A 30 5.65 -23.51 -1.69
CA PHE A 30 4.73 -22.83 -2.59
C PHE A 30 4.86 -23.38 -4.01
N SER A 31 3.74 -23.53 -4.70
CA SER A 31 3.74 -23.89 -6.12
C SER A 31 4.12 -22.71 -7.01
N THR A 32 3.80 -21.50 -6.57
CA THR A 32 4.04 -20.24 -7.26
C THR A 32 4.63 -19.25 -6.28
N PHE A 33 5.47 -18.34 -6.76
CA PHE A 33 5.97 -17.25 -5.95
C PHE A 33 4.79 -16.41 -5.48
N THR A 34 4.70 -16.22 -4.17
CA THR A 34 3.72 -15.35 -3.52
C THR A 34 4.44 -14.46 -2.52
N ILE A 35 3.74 -13.46 -1.98
CA ILE A 35 4.32 -12.60 -0.96
C ILE A 35 4.69 -13.45 0.25
N LEU A 36 5.98 -13.45 0.59
CA LEU A 36 6.49 -14.30 1.65
C LEU A 36 6.02 -13.82 3.04
N PRO A 37 5.82 -14.73 4.00
CA PRO A 37 5.45 -14.39 5.37
C PRO A 37 6.45 -13.45 6.07
N SER A 38 7.74 -13.61 5.77
CA SER A 38 8.85 -12.84 6.33
C SER A 38 10.10 -13.00 5.47
N PRO A 39 11.14 -12.16 5.67
CA PRO A 39 12.45 -12.36 5.04
C PRO A 39 13.05 -13.73 5.34
N GLY A 40 13.59 -14.39 4.31
CA GLY A 40 14.28 -15.65 4.47
C GLY A 40 14.87 -16.20 3.17
N ASP A 41 15.85 -17.09 3.31
CA ASP A 41 16.51 -17.77 2.19
C ASP A 41 15.51 -18.55 1.33
N ILE A 42 15.83 -18.76 0.06
CA ILE A 42 14.88 -19.37 -0.89
C ILE A 42 15.56 -20.46 -1.71
N ALA A 43 14.93 -21.63 -1.77
CA ALA A 43 15.24 -22.67 -2.72
C ALA A 43 14.17 -22.68 -3.82
N VAL A 44 14.58 -22.53 -5.07
CA VAL A 44 13.69 -22.60 -6.24
C VAL A 44 14.02 -23.84 -7.03
N LEU A 45 13.02 -24.67 -7.28
CA LEU A 45 13.16 -25.89 -8.05
C LEU A 45 12.63 -25.62 -9.44
N VAL A 46 13.51 -25.79 -10.42
CA VAL A 46 13.21 -25.45 -11.81
C VAL A 46 13.42 -26.66 -12.71
N ALA A 47 12.48 -26.88 -13.62
CA ALA A 47 12.71 -27.76 -14.76
C ALA A 47 13.50 -27.02 -15.86
N ASP A 48 13.26 -25.72 -16.00
CA ASP A 48 13.87 -24.82 -16.98
C ASP A 48 14.24 -23.49 -16.30
N ILE A 49 15.37 -22.89 -16.67
CA ILE A 49 15.87 -21.63 -16.07
C ILE A 49 14.98 -20.42 -16.40
N ASN A 50 14.10 -20.54 -17.40
CA ASN A 50 13.11 -19.52 -17.73
C ASN A 50 11.87 -19.54 -16.82
N ASP A 51 11.85 -20.35 -15.75
CA ASP A 51 10.74 -20.39 -14.79
C ASP A 51 10.47 -19.01 -14.16
N GLU A 52 9.21 -18.57 -14.22
CA GLU A 52 8.77 -17.26 -13.71
C GLU A 52 8.99 -17.11 -12.20
N ASN A 53 8.93 -18.22 -11.44
CA ASN A 53 9.22 -18.19 -10.01
C ASN A 53 10.67 -17.82 -9.75
N LEU A 54 11.61 -18.32 -10.56
CA LEU A 54 13.02 -17.96 -10.42
C LEU A 54 13.21 -16.45 -10.61
N ARG A 55 12.59 -15.89 -11.64
CA ARG A 55 12.62 -14.43 -11.90
C ARG A 55 12.01 -13.64 -10.75
N SER A 56 10.86 -14.08 -10.25
CA SER A 56 10.17 -13.44 -9.13
C SER A 56 10.97 -13.50 -7.83
N VAL A 57 11.68 -14.61 -7.58
CA VAL A 57 12.57 -14.77 -6.44
C VAL A 57 13.81 -13.89 -6.56
N ILE A 58 14.43 -13.82 -7.74
CA ILE A 58 15.57 -12.91 -7.96
C ILE A 58 15.15 -11.46 -7.65
N ARG A 59 13.99 -11.02 -8.16
CA ARG A 59 13.43 -9.69 -7.84
C ARG A 59 13.22 -9.48 -6.35
N TYR A 60 12.62 -10.45 -5.66
CA TYR A 60 12.42 -10.37 -4.22
C TYR A 60 13.74 -10.22 -3.44
N LEU A 61 14.76 -10.98 -3.82
CA LEU A 61 16.07 -10.93 -3.17
C LEU A 61 16.81 -9.62 -3.47
N LEU A 62 16.66 -9.06 -4.67
CA LEU A 62 17.16 -7.72 -5.00
C LEU A 62 16.49 -6.63 -4.14
N ALA A 63 15.18 -6.74 -3.92
CA ALA A 63 14.44 -5.79 -3.08
C ALA A 63 14.80 -5.89 -1.58
N ASN A 64 15.36 -7.03 -1.14
CA ASN A 64 15.77 -7.32 0.24
C ASN A 64 17.28 -7.52 0.37
N ALA A 65 18.08 -6.93 -0.52
CA ALA A 65 19.48 -7.30 -0.67
C ALA A 65 20.33 -6.97 0.57
N GLU A 66 19.88 -6.06 1.43
CA GLU A 66 20.51 -5.76 2.72
C GLU A 66 20.45 -6.92 3.72
N LYS A 67 19.48 -7.83 3.55
CA LYS A 67 19.31 -9.01 4.41
C LYS A 67 20.27 -10.15 4.06
N LYS A 68 21.00 -10.06 2.93
CA LYS A 68 21.99 -11.06 2.46
C LYS A 68 21.44 -12.49 2.36
N LEU A 69 20.18 -12.60 1.93
CA LEU A 69 19.49 -13.88 1.75
C LEU A 69 20.12 -14.70 0.63
N GLY A 70 20.15 -16.02 0.80
CA GLY A 70 20.65 -16.97 -0.19
C GLY A 70 19.59 -17.45 -1.17
N LEU A 71 19.99 -17.66 -2.42
CA LEU A 71 19.23 -18.34 -3.48
C LEU A 71 19.85 -19.70 -3.80
N ALA A 72 19.14 -20.79 -3.51
CA ALA A 72 19.47 -22.11 -4.03
C ALA A 72 18.62 -22.41 -5.28
N VAL A 73 19.24 -22.64 -6.42
CA VAL A 73 18.54 -23.10 -7.63
C VAL A 73 18.74 -24.60 -7.78
N VAL A 74 17.66 -25.36 -7.72
CA VAL A 74 17.69 -26.82 -7.71
C VAL A 74 17.10 -27.35 -9.02
N LYS A 75 17.84 -28.22 -9.70
CA LYS A 75 17.41 -28.88 -10.95
C LYS A 75 17.78 -30.36 -10.89
N ARG A 76 17.08 -31.23 -11.63
CA ARG A 76 17.44 -32.67 -11.70
C ARG A 76 18.87 -32.88 -12.22
N LYS A 77 19.21 -32.18 -13.30
CA LYS A 77 20.53 -32.22 -13.93
C LYS A 77 20.84 -30.84 -14.46
N TRP A 78 22.07 -30.39 -14.20
CA TRP A 78 22.62 -29.18 -14.77
C TRP A 78 23.42 -29.51 -16.03
N SER A 79 23.32 -28.62 -17.01
CA SER A 79 24.24 -28.53 -18.15
C SER A 79 25.01 -27.21 -18.08
N ASP A 80 26.12 -27.10 -18.80
CA ASP A 80 26.90 -25.86 -18.84
C ASP A 80 26.06 -24.67 -19.34
N ASN A 81 25.19 -24.92 -20.34
CA ASN A 81 24.24 -23.94 -20.85
C ASN A 81 23.23 -23.46 -19.78
N ASP A 82 22.84 -24.31 -18.83
CA ASP A 82 21.92 -23.89 -17.76
C ASP A 82 22.58 -22.90 -16.80
N SER A 83 23.87 -23.06 -16.52
CA SER A 83 24.63 -22.14 -15.68
C SER A 83 24.74 -20.77 -16.34
N GLU A 84 25.06 -20.72 -17.64
CA GLU A 84 25.09 -19.47 -18.41
C GLU A 84 23.72 -18.78 -18.42
N LEU A 85 22.65 -19.53 -18.69
CA LEU A 85 21.28 -18.99 -18.67
C LEU A 85 20.87 -18.47 -17.28
N LEU A 86 21.35 -19.07 -16.19
CA LEU A 86 21.06 -18.59 -14.84
C LEU A 86 21.76 -17.26 -14.57
N ASP A 87 23.02 -17.15 -14.96
CA ASP A 87 23.79 -15.90 -14.82
C ASP A 87 23.15 -14.78 -15.65
N GLU A 88 22.76 -15.09 -16.89
CA GLU A 88 21.97 -14.18 -17.73
C GLU A 88 20.63 -13.81 -17.07
N ALA A 89 19.96 -14.78 -16.43
CA ALA A 89 18.69 -14.54 -15.78
C ALA A 89 18.81 -13.55 -14.61
N ILE A 90 19.84 -13.72 -13.79
CA ILE A 90 20.17 -12.83 -12.69
C ILE A 90 20.55 -11.45 -13.24
N GLN A 91 21.46 -11.39 -14.21
CA GLN A 91 21.92 -10.13 -14.79
C GLN A 91 20.78 -9.34 -15.45
N ALA A 92 19.84 -10.01 -16.10
CA ALA A 92 18.67 -9.36 -16.69
C ALA A 92 17.80 -8.66 -15.64
N GLU A 93 17.61 -9.25 -14.45
CA GLU A 93 16.82 -8.62 -13.38
C GLU A 93 17.58 -7.46 -12.71
N TYR A 94 18.92 -7.54 -12.58
CA TYR A 94 19.75 -6.39 -12.20
C TYR A 94 19.61 -5.24 -13.20
N SER A 95 19.75 -5.53 -14.50
CA SER A 95 19.61 -4.54 -15.57
C SER A 95 18.22 -3.91 -15.55
N ARG A 96 17.16 -4.71 -15.39
CA ARG A 96 15.79 -4.21 -15.26
C ARG A 96 15.63 -3.24 -14.09
N ALA A 97 16.12 -3.61 -12.90
CA ALA A 97 16.04 -2.74 -11.72
C ALA A 97 16.83 -1.43 -11.92
N HIS A 98 17.98 -1.50 -12.60
CA HIS A 98 18.77 -0.32 -12.96
C HIS A 98 18.04 0.58 -13.96
N GLU A 99 17.45 0.01 -15.01
CA GLU A 99 16.69 0.72 -16.04
C GLU A 99 15.49 1.46 -15.44
N GLU A 100 14.72 0.82 -14.56
CA GLU A 100 13.59 1.48 -13.88
C GLU A 100 14.05 2.65 -13.01
N ASN A 101 15.15 2.47 -12.25
CA ASN A 101 15.74 3.56 -11.48
C ASN A 101 16.25 4.71 -12.38
N GLN A 102 16.84 4.37 -13.53
CA GLN A 102 17.32 5.35 -14.50
C GLN A 102 16.17 6.13 -15.15
N LYS A 103 15.08 5.46 -15.54
CA LYS A 103 13.86 6.10 -16.05
C LYS A 103 13.29 7.07 -15.02
N ALA A 104 13.21 6.67 -13.75
CA ALA A 104 12.77 7.54 -12.68
C ALA A 104 13.70 8.75 -12.49
N ALA A 105 15.03 8.55 -12.52
CA ALA A 105 16.01 9.64 -12.43
C ALA A 105 15.90 10.63 -13.62
N GLN A 106 15.66 10.13 -14.83
CA GLN A 106 15.44 10.99 -16.00
C GLN A 106 14.19 11.85 -15.83
N LYS A 107 13.08 11.29 -15.33
CA LYS A 107 11.85 12.06 -15.04
C LYS A 107 12.12 13.16 -14.00
N VAL A 108 12.83 12.82 -12.93
CA VAL A 108 13.13 13.75 -11.82
C VAL A 108 14.12 14.84 -12.25
N SER A 109 15.05 14.55 -13.17
CA SER A 109 16.00 15.55 -13.66
C SER A 109 15.33 16.74 -14.36
N ARG A 110 14.15 16.51 -14.97
CA ARG A 110 13.32 17.52 -15.63
C ARG A 110 12.50 18.39 -14.67
N LEU A 111 12.46 18.05 -13.39
CA LEU A 111 11.72 18.84 -12.39
C LEU A 111 12.41 20.19 -12.13
N PRO A 112 11.63 21.23 -11.79
CA PRO A 112 12.19 22.46 -11.23
C PRO A 112 13.07 22.18 -10.01
N SER A 113 14.08 23.03 -9.81
CA SER A 113 14.90 22.95 -8.60
C SER A 113 14.05 23.19 -7.35
N GLY A 114 14.22 22.36 -6.33
CA GLY A 114 13.45 22.44 -5.09
C GLY A 114 13.61 21.18 -4.25
N SER A 115 13.06 21.18 -3.02
CA SER A 115 13.25 20.06 -2.08
C SER A 115 12.67 18.75 -2.62
N TRP A 116 11.49 18.76 -3.26
CA TRP A 116 10.94 17.56 -3.90
C TRP A 116 11.88 16.88 -4.90
N LYS A 117 12.59 17.68 -5.72
CA LYS A 117 13.59 17.16 -6.65
C LYS A 117 14.78 16.56 -5.88
N ASN A 118 15.26 17.26 -4.86
CA ASN A 118 16.41 16.84 -4.06
C ASN A 118 16.12 15.55 -3.29
N ASP A 119 15.01 15.50 -2.56
CA ASP A 119 14.54 14.34 -1.78
C ASP A 119 14.46 13.10 -2.69
N ARG A 120 13.86 13.25 -3.87
CA ARG A 120 13.71 12.14 -4.82
C ARG A 120 15.04 11.74 -5.46
N ILE A 121 15.94 12.68 -5.78
CA ILE A 121 17.28 12.35 -6.30
C ILE A 121 18.09 11.57 -5.24
N GLU A 122 18.02 11.98 -3.98
CA GLU A 122 18.72 11.29 -2.89
C GLU A 122 18.24 9.84 -2.75
N GLN A 123 16.93 9.64 -2.76
CA GLN A 123 16.32 8.31 -2.75
C GLN A 123 16.77 7.45 -3.95
N LEU A 124 16.71 7.98 -5.17
CA LEU A 124 17.12 7.24 -6.38
C LEU A 124 18.62 6.92 -6.39
N ARG A 125 19.46 7.78 -5.83
CA ARG A 125 20.90 7.52 -5.66
C ARG A 125 21.15 6.37 -4.70
N ALA A 126 20.40 6.28 -3.61
CA ALA A 126 20.53 5.18 -2.65
C ALA A 126 20.23 3.80 -3.27
N TRP A 127 19.49 3.77 -4.39
CA TRP A 127 19.07 2.57 -5.11
C TRP A 127 19.94 2.19 -6.32
N GLN A 128 21.08 2.87 -6.55
CA GLN A 128 21.95 2.58 -7.69
C GLN A 128 22.80 1.32 -7.51
N ASP A 129 23.22 1.04 -6.27
CA ASP A 129 24.27 0.06 -5.99
C ASP A 129 23.70 -1.20 -5.30
N PHE A 130 23.10 -2.11 -6.08
CA PHE A 130 22.68 -3.40 -5.54
C PHE A 130 23.90 -4.28 -5.21
N PRO A 131 23.94 -4.93 -4.03
CA PRO A 131 24.97 -5.91 -3.75
C PRO A 131 24.76 -7.17 -4.61
N THR A 132 25.83 -7.93 -4.83
CA THR A 132 25.76 -9.20 -5.55
C THR A 132 24.92 -10.22 -4.80
N LEU A 133 24.07 -10.93 -5.54
CA LEU A 133 23.22 -11.99 -5.02
C LEU A 133 24.07 -13.15 -4.53
N ASN A 134 23.78 -13.67 -3.34
CA ASN A 134 24.38 -14.92 -2.87
C ASN A 134 23.56 -16.09 -3.43
N TYR A 135 24.04 -16.76 -4.49
CA TYR A 135 23.33 -17.89 -5.08
C TYR A 135 24.24 -19.10 -5.31
N ALA A 136 23.64 -20.29 -5.33
CA ALA A 136 24.29 -21.54 -5.64
C ALA A 136 23.35 -22.49 -6.39
N THR A 137 23.92 -23.32 -7.26
CA THR A 137 23.20 -24.32 -8.06
C THR A 137 23.37 -25.71 -7.46
N PHE A 138 22.28 -26.48 -7.40
CA PHE A 138 22.30 -27.84 -6.86
C PHE A 138 21.59 -28.82 -7.80
N SER A 139 22.18 -30.01 -7.95
CA SER A 139 21.51 -31.15 -8.57
C SER A 139 20.64 -31.87 -7.55
N LEU A 140 19.47 -32.34 -7.97
CA LEU A 140 18.58 -33.16 -7.13
C LEU A 140 19.19 -34.56 -6.94
N GLY A 141 20.07 -34.68 -5.95
CA GLY A 141 20.72 -35.93 -5.53
C GLY A 141 20.34 -36.34 -4.11
N ASP A 142 20.96 -37.40 -3.58
CA ASP A 142 20.69 -37.87 -2.20
C ASP A 142 21.24 -36.91 -1.15
N ASP A 143 22.32 -36.19 -1.45
CA ASP A 143 22.96 -35.24 -0.54
C ASP A 143 22.33 -33.84 -0.55
N ILE A 144 21.22 -33.63 -1.27
CA ILE A 144 20.62 -32.30 -1.47
C ILE A 144 20.31 -31.59 -0.15
N LYS A 145 19.82 -32.32 0.85
CA LYS A 145 19.51 -31.77 2.18
C LYS A 145 20.75 -31.18 2.83
N LYS A 146 21.82 -31.98 2.91
CA LYS A 146 23.10 -31.56 3.50
C LYS A 146 23.72 -30.38 2.76
N ASN A 147 23.62 -30.38 1.42
CA ASN A 147 24.15 -29.30 0.59
C ASN A 147 23.41 -27.98 0.84
N LEU A 148 22.07 -28.00 0.93
CA LEU A 148 21.28 -26.82 1.25
C LEU A 148 21.54 -26.32 2.69
N GLU A 149 21.64 -27.23 3.67
CA GLU A 149 22.01 -26.89 5.05
C GLU A 149 23.39 -26.21 5.12
N SER A 150 24.37 -26.75 4.39
CA SER A 150 25.70 -26.17 4.33
C SER A 150 25.72 -24.78 3.69
N PHE A 151 24.93 -24.55 2.64
CA PHE A 151 24.88 -23.27 1.93
C PHE A 151 24.21 -22.17 2.76
N PHE A 152 23.10 -22.50 3.42
CA PHE A 152 22.35 -21.55 4.25
C PHE A 152 22.94 -21.38 5.68
N GLY A 153 24.05 -22.04 6.00
CA GLY A 153 24.83 -21.78 7.21
C GLY A 153 24.26 -22.37 8.51
N GLY A 154 23.52 -23.48 8.44
CA GLY A 154 22.98 -24.19 9.60
C GLY A 154 22.02 -25.32 9.22
N SER A 155 21.44 -26.03 10.20
CA SER A 155 20.23 -26.83 9.93
C SER A 155 19.23 -25.92 9.20
N VAL A 156 18.49 -26.41 8.19
CA VAL A 156 17.48 -25.60 7.49
C VAL A 156 16.48 -25.08 8.52
N GLN A 157 16.80 -23.96 9.13
CA GLN A 157 16.01 -23.38 10.20
C GLN A 157 15.01 -22.54 9.48
N ILE A 158 13.83 -23.14 9.38
CA ILE A 158 12.74 -22.50 8.75
C ILE A 158 12.16 -21.55 9.80
N SER A 159 12.53 -20.28 9.73
CA SER A 159 12.01 -19.23 10.61
C SER A 159 10.48 -19.21 10.53
N LEU A 160 9.82 -19.45 11.66
CA LEU A 160 8.41 -19.18 11.85
C LEU A 160 8.36 -17.76 12.42
N ASN A 161 7.65 -16.86 11.75
CA ASN A 161 7.14 -15.71 12.46
C ASN A 161 5.82 -16.19 13.08
N ASP A 162 5.85 -16.57 14.37
CA ASP A 162 4.68 -16.94 15.19
C ASP A 162 3.77 -15.73 15.50
N ASN A 163 3.74 -14.75 14.59
CA ASN A 163 2.72 -13.73 14.64
C ASN A 163 1.40 -14.41 14.26
N ASN A 164 0.61 -14.76 15.27
CA ASN A 164 -0.79 -15.20 15.19
C ASN A 164 -1.60 -14.26 14.26
N GLU A 165 -1.51 -14.45 12.94
CA GLU A 165 -2.39 -13.81 11.95
C GLU A 165 -3.74 -14.53 11.84
N ASP A 166 -3.91 -15.66 12.54
CA ASP A 166 -5.12 -16.48 12.49
C ASP A 166 -6.38 -15.78 13.04
N SER A 167 -6.25 -14.61 13.68
CA SER A 167 -7.38 -13.83 14.21
C SER A 167 -7.90 -12.73 13.27
N VAL A 168 -7.18 -12.39 12.19
CA VAL A 168 -7.54 -11.25 11.32
C VAL A 168 -8.34 -11.73 10.11
N SER A 169 -9.44 -11.02 9.80
CA SER A 169 -10.31 -11.32 8.65
C SER A 169 -9.53 -11.37 7.34
N SER A 170 -9.92 -12.24 6.40
CA SER A 170 -9.40 -12.19 5.02
C SER A 170 -10.15 -11.20 4.12
N LYS A 171 -11.34 -10.73 4.55
CA LYS A 171 -12.24 -9.92 3.74
C LYS A 171 -12.29 -8.46 4.20
N PRO A 172 -12.36 -7.50 3.27
CA PRO A 172 -12.57 -6.09 3.57
C PRO A 172 -13.97 -5.84 4.16
N PRO A 173 -14.21 -4.68 4.79
CA PRO A 173 -15.50 -4.32 5.35
C PRO A 173 -16.51 -4.03 4.23
N VAL A 174 -17.68 -4.68 4.29
CA VAL A 174 -18.67 -4.66 3.18
C VAL A 174 -19.50 -3.37 3.13
N LEU A 175 -19.68 -2.67 4.25
CA LEU A 175 -20.66 -1.57 4.38
C LEU A 175 -20.06 -0.16 4.52
N HIS A 176 -18.74 -0.03 4.58
CA HIS A 176 -18.09 1.23 4.96
C HIS A 176 -17.04 1.73 3.97
N TRP A 177 -16.76 0.95 2.93
CA TRP A 177 -15.79 1.31 1.91
C TRP A 177 -16.15 0.69 0.56
N THR A 178 -15.98 1.46 -0.50
CA THR A 178 -16.13 1.03 -1.89
C THR A 178 -14.84 1.34 -2.65
N PRO A 179 -14.47 0.58 -3.69
CA PRO A 179 -13.26 0.86 -4.47
C PRO A 179 -13.22 2.27 -5.06
N LEU A 180 -14.37 2.79 -5.50
CA LEU A 180 -14.52 4.16 -6.00
C LEU A 180 -15.36 5.00 -5.03
N PRO A 181 -15.01 6.27 -4.81
CA PRO A 181 -15.85 7.18 -4.04
C PRO A 181 -17.20 7.41 -4.73
N LEU A 182 -18.22 7.65 -3.91
CA LEU A 182 -19.53 8.09 -4.38
C LEU A 182 -19.48 9.54 -4.88
N ASP A 183 -20.51 9.97 -5.62
CA ASP A 183 -20.55 11.32 -6.23
C ASP A 183 -20.44 12.47 -5.21
N SER A 184 -20.93 12.27 -3.99
CA SER A 184 -20.84 13.26 -2.89
C SER A 184 -19.56 13.11 -2.05
N GLU A 185 -18.72 12.14 -2.36
CA GLU A 185 -17.48 11.89 -1.64
C GLU A 185 -16.28 12.50 -2.38
N ILE A 186 -15.37 13.08 -1.61
CA ILE A 186 -14.05 13.44 -2.10
C ILE A 186 -13.03 12.47 -1.52
N GLN A 187 -12.04 12.08 -2.32
CA GLN A 187 -10.96 11.21 -1.88
C GLN A 187 -9.61 11.72 -2.40
N VAL A 188 -8.63 11.70 -1.50
CA VAL A 188 -7.21 11.81 -1.84
C VAL A 188 -6.60 10.44 -1.62
N LEU A 189 -5.91 9.92 -2.62
CA LEU A 189 -5.22 8.63 -2.54
C LEU A 189 -3.74 8.82 -2.88
N ILE A 190 -2.87 8.22 -2.08
CA ILE A 190 -1.46 8.01 -2.41
C ILE A 190 -1.26 6.52 -2.69
N ARG A 191 -0.81 6.19 -3.90
CA ARG A 191 -0.40 4.84 -4.27
C ARG A 191 1.11 4.73 -4.21
N ILE A 192 1.59 3.72 -3.51
CA ILE A 192 3.00 3.30 -3.46
C ILE A 192 3.15 2.15 -4.45
N THR A 193 3.92 2.35 -5.52
CA THR A 193 4.15 1.35 -6.56
C THR A 193 5.59 0.87 -6.49
N PHE A 194 5.80 -0.44 -6.38
CA PHE A 194 7.13 -1.06 -6.29
C PHE A 194 7.58 -1.60 -7.66
N TYR A 195 8.82 -1.30 -8.06
CA TYR A 195 9.31 -1.63 -9.42
C TYR A 195 9.89 -3.03 -9.55
N VAL A 196 10.44 -3.56 -8.46
CA VAL A 196 11.13 -4.85 -8.45
C VAL A 196 10.25 -5.90 -7.76
N ALA A 197 9.97 -5.70 -6.47
CA ALA A 197 9.05 -6.49 -5.68
C ALA A 197 8.48 -5.60 -4.56
N GLY A 198 7.27 -5.88 -4.08
CA GLY A 198 6.73 -5.22 -2.89
C GLY A 198 7.23 -5.84 -1.58
N PRO A 199 6.88 -5.24 -0.43
CA PRO A 199 7.29 -5.71 0.88
C PRO A 199 6.67 -7.08 1.23
N ASP A 200 7.36 -7.84 2.08
CA ASP A 200 6.85 -9.08 2.66
C ASP A 200 5.64 -8.85 3.59
N ASN A 201 4.97 -9.93 4.00
CA ASN A 201 3.78 -9.84 4.86
C ASN A 201 4.10 -9.27 6.24
N ALA A 202 5.24 -9.60 6.85
CA ALA A 202 5.59 -9.07 8.17
C ALA A 202 5.73 -7.55 8.11
N THR A 203 6.44 -7.03 7.11
CA THR A 203 6.59 -5.59 6.89
C THR A 203 5.23 -4.90 6.71
N PHE A 204 4.32 -5.47 5.89
CA PHE A 204 2.98 -4.88 5.72
C PHE A 204 2.11 -5.00 6.98
N THR A 205 2.27 -6.07 7.75
CA THR A 205 1.62 -6.23 9.06
C THR A 205 2.11 -5.19 10.06
N ASP A 206 3.40 -4.85 10.06
CA ASP A 206 3.94 -3.78 10.91
C ASP A 206 3.40 -2.41 10.50
N ILE A 207 3.28 -2.14 9.20
CA ILE A 207 2.58 -0.95 8.68
C ILE A 207 1.16 -0.90 9.22
N ARG A 208 0.35 -1.95 9.07
CA ARG A 208 -1.03 -1.96 9.60
C ARG A 208 -1.07 -1.75 11.11
N LYS A 209 -0.16 -2.40 11.85
CA LYS A 209 -0.11 -2.29 13.31
C LYS A 209 0.25 -0.90 13.80
N SER A 210 1.14 -0.20 13.10
CA SER A 210 1.54 1.17 13.42
C SER A 210 0.40 2.20 13.30
N LEU A 211 -0.68 1.84 12.60
CA LEU A 211 -1.87 2.67 12.42
C LEU A 211 -2.93 2.45 13.51
N HIS A 212 -2.75 1.44 14.37
CA HIS A 212 -3.64 1.24 15.52
C HIS A 212 -3.58 2.44 16.48
N GLY A 213 -4.73 2.82 17.03
CA GLY A 213 -4.86 3.98 17.92
C GLY A 213 -5.01 5.33 17.22
N LEU A 214 -4.91 5.38 15.88
CA LEU A 214 -5.21 6.59 15.12
C LEU A 214 -6.71 6.90 15.03
N SER A 215 -7.59 5.98 15.39
CA SER A 215 -9.04 6.16 15.35
C SER A 215 -9.75 5.42 16.48
N ASN A 216 -10.96 5.86 16.80
CA ASN A 216 -11.87 5.19 17.71
C ASN A 216 -12.49 3.92 17.10
N PHE A 217 -12.59 3.86 15.76
CA PHE A 217 -13.08 2.69 15.05
C PHE A 217 -12.03 2.20 14.07
N THR A 218 -11.65 0.93 14.24
CA THR A 218 -10.66 0.24 13.42
C THR A 218 -11.23 -1.09 12.96
N HIS A 219 -11.12 -1.36 11.66
CA HIS A 219 -11.41 -2.66 11.07
C HIS A 219 -10.20 -3.13 10.26
N GLU A 220 -9.67 -4.31 10.56
CA GLU A 220 -8.46 -4.85 9.96
C GLU A 220 -8.73 -6.18 9.24
N TRP A 221 -8.12 -6.36 8.07
CA TRP A 221 -8.07 -7.61 7.32
C TRP A 221 -6.64 -7.86 6.79
N LYS A 222 -6.37 -9.07 6.29
CA LYS A 222 -5.02 -9.46 5.83
C LYS A 222 -4.41 -8.51 4.79
N ALA A 223 -5.25 -7.92 3.95
CA ALA A 223 -4.80 -7.02 2.90
C ALA A 223 -4.89 -5.54 3.28
N GLY A 224 -5.48 -5.16 4.43
CA GLY A 224 -5.64 -3.75 4.74
C GLY A 224 -6.24 -3.42 6.10
N ILE A 225 -6.46 -2.12 6.31
CA ILE A 225 -7.02 -1.55 7.52
C ILE A 225 -7.87 -0.33 7.15
N LEU A 226 -9.05 -0.23 7.77
CA LEU A 226 -9.97 0.90 7.68
C LEU A 226 -10.09 1.54 9.06
N LEU A 227 -9.87 2.84 9.11
CA LEU A 227 -9.96 3.70 10.29
C LEU A 227 -11.05 4.74 10.05
N ILE A 228 -12.05 4.81 10.93
CA ILE A 228 -13.17 5.76 10.79
C ILE A 228 -13.12 6.77 11.94
N ASP A 229 -12.74 8.00 11.62
CA ASP A 229 -12.69 9.11 12.56
C ASP A 229 -13.49 10.27 11.97
N ASP A 230 -14.81 10.24 12.23
CA ASP A 230 -15.80 11.09 11.58
C ASP A 230 -15.38 12.57 11.52
N PRO A 231 -15.45 13.21 10.34
CA PRO A 231 -16.06 12.73 9.10
C PRO A 231 -15.11 11.95 8.17
N VAL A 232 -13.86 11.69 8.58
CA VAL A 232 -12.81 11.12 7.71
C VAL A 232 -12.70 9.61 7.86
N ARG A 233 -12.66 8.92 6.71
CA ARG A 233 -12.39 7.49 6.58
C ARG A 233 -11.01 7.32 5.96
N LEU A 234 -10.08 6.74 6.70
CA LEU A 234 -8.72 6.41 6.24
C LEU A 234 -8.62 4.91 5.95
N HIS A 235 -8.19 4.58 4.76
CA HIS A 235 -8.09 3.22 4.26
C HIS A 235 -6.66 2.97 3.76
N VAL A 236 -6.02 1.91 4.25
CA VAL A 236 -4.71 1.46 3.78
C VAL A 236 -4.82 0.02 3.35
N GLU A 237 -4.54 -0.26 2.08
CA GLU A 237 -4.69 -1.59 1.50
C GLU A 237 -3.54 -1.93 0.56
N ARG A 238 -3.08 -3.18 0.63
CA ARG A 238 -2.23 -3.79 -0.38
C ARG A 238 -3.10 -4.38 -1.49
N THR A 239 -3.28 -3.61 -2.56
CA THR A 239 -4.14 -3.96 -3.69
C THR A 239 -3.50 -4.98 -4.63
N SER A 240 -2.16 -5.10 -4.61
CA SER A 240 -1.42 -6.13 -5.33
C SER A 240 -0.07 -6.42 -4.65
N PRO A 241 0.68 -7.47 -5.05
CA PRO A 241 2.02 -7.73 -4.53
C PRO A 241 3.02 -6.59 -4.70
N THR A 242 2.74 -5.63 -5.59
CA THR A 242 3.62 -4.49 -5.89
C THR A 242 2.92 -3.16 -5.70
N GLN A 243 1.78 -3.10 -5.00
CA GLN A 243 1.06 -1.85 -4.75
C GLN A 243 0.44 -1.79 -3.35
N ILE A 244 0.63 -0.65 -2.70
CA ILE A 244 -0.08 -0.26 -1.48
C ILE A 244 -0.79 1.06 -1.75
N GLU A 245 -2.06 1.16 -1.40
CA GLU A 245 -2.87 2.37 -1.52
C GLU A 245 -3.20 2.92 -0.13
N ILE A 246 -3.03 4.22 0.04
CA ILE A 246 -3.40 4.99 1.23
C ILE A 246 -4.43 6.02 0.78
N ALA A 247 -5.69 5.81 1.16
CA ALA A 247 -6.81 6.64 0.74
C ALA A 247 -7.49 7.27 1.94
N ALA A 248 -7.73 8.58 1.90
CA ALA A 248 -8.56 9.29 2.86
C ALA A 248 -9.77 9.84 2.12
N ARG A 249 -10.95 9.60 2.68
CA ARG A 249 -12.23 9.95 2.08
C ARG A 249 -13.14 10.63 3.10
N LEU A 250 -13.98 11.55 2.64
CA LEU A 250 -15.10 12.08 3.40
C LEU A 250 -16.30 12.33 2.47
N CYS A 251 -17.50 12.37 3.04
CA CYS A 251 -18.70 12.80 2.35
C CYS A 251 -18.90 14.31 2.56
N VAL A 252 -19.03 15.07 1.48
CA VAL A 252 -19.18 16.53 1.55
C VAL A 252 -20.50 16.91 2.22
N ASP A 253 -21.54 16.09 2.08
CA ASP A 253 -22.86 16.29 2.70
C ASP A 253 -22.85 16.11 4.23
N GLU A 254 -21.79 15.50 4.79
CA GLU A 254 -21.61 15.27 6.23
C GLU A 254 -20.81 16.40 6.91
N LEU A 255 -20.35 17.40 6.15
CA LEU A 255 -19.51 18.49 6.66
C LEU A 255 -20.31 19.62 7.29
N GLU A 256 -19.74 20.22 8.33
CA GLU A 256 -20.24 21.47 8.92
C GLU A 256 -19.94 22.66 8.00
N GLU A 257 -20.65 23.78 8.17
CA GLU A 257 -20.57 24.95 7.29
C GLU A 257 -19.14 25.52 7.14
N ASP A 258 -18.34 25.48 8.19
CA ASP A 258 -16.94 25.93 8.20
C ASP A 258 -15.99 24.96 7.50
N GLN A 259 -16.37 23.69 7.38
CA GLN A 259 -15.58 22.63 6.74
C GLN A 259 -15.85 22.54 5.23
N MET A 260 -17.04 22.93 4.77
CA MET A 260 -17.44 22.89 3.36
C MET A 260 -16.54 23.75 2.45
N ALA A 261 -15.90 24.80 2.98
CA ALA A 261 -15.06 25.69 2.19
C ALA A 261 -13.75 25.04 1.71
N SER A 262 -13.20 24.08 2.46
CA SER A 262 -11.97 23.37 2.08
C SER A 262 -11.97 21.92 2.59
N PRO A 263 -12.83 21.05 2.02
CA PRO A 263 -13.00 19.69 2.49
C PRO A 263 -11.70 18.85 2.47
N SER A 264 -10.87 19.01 1.44
CA SER A 264 -9.61 18.26 1.29
C SER A 264 -8.59 18.55 2.40
N LYS A 265 -8.71 19.70 3.09
CA LYS A 265 -7.85 20.07 4.23
C LYS A 265 -7.94 19.04 5.35
N LEU A 266 -9.11 18.43 5.51
CA LEU A 266 -9.35 17.41 6.53
C LEU A 266 -8.67 16.07 6.18
N LEU A 267 -8.40 15.81 4.90
CA LEU A 267 -7.87 14.52 4.43
C LEU A 267 -6.35 14.42 4.59
N TRP A 268 -5.62 15.50 4.29
CA TRP A 268 -4.14 15.50 4.26
C TRP A 268 -3.47 15.08 5.57
N PRO A 269 -3.94 15.48 6.77
CA PRO A 269 -3.36 14.99 8.01
C PRO A 269 -3.42 13.45 8.16
N TYR A 270 -4.51 12.82 7.72
CA TYR A 270 -4.66 11.36 7.78
C TYR A 270 -3.77 10.67 6.75
N ILE A 271 -3.71 11.21 5.52
CA ILE A 271 -2.79 10.73 4.48
C ILE A 271 -1.34 10.82 4.96
N ALA A 272 -0.94 11.95 5.53
CA ALA A 272 0.42 12.20 5.99
C ALA A 272 0.84 11.24 7.10
N VAL A 273 -0.02 11.04 8.11
CA VAL A 273 0.28 10.12 9.21
C VAL A 273 0.37 8.68 8.71
N ALA A 274 -0.54 8.25 7.82
CA ALA A 274 -0.50 6.91 7.26
C ALA A 274 0.72 6.70 6.37
N LEU A 275 1.04 7.67 5.50
CA LEU A 275 2.20 7.63 4.63
C LEU A 275 3.51 7.65 5.44
N ARG A 276 3.61 8.46 6.49
CA ARG A 276 4.79 8.51 7.37
C ARG A 276 5.05 7.15 8.00
N ASN A 277 4.02 6.52 8.57
CA ASN A 277 4.12 5.19 9.17
C ASN A 277 4.50 4.12 8.13
N ALA A 278 3.88 4.16 6.95
CA ALA A 278 4.24 3.25 5.87
C ALA A 278 5.70 3.41 5.44
N LEU A 279 6.13 4.64 5.14
CA LEU A 279 7.51 4.92 4.72
C LEU A 279 8.54 4.59 5.78
N GLN A 280 8.23 4.75 7.07
CA GLN A 280 9.12 4.37 8.17
C GLN A 280 9.51 2.89 8.08
N HIS A 281 8.54 2.00 7.89
CA HIS A 281 8.80 0.56 7.74
C HIS A 281 9.41 0.20 6.39
N LEU A 282 8.97 0.85 5.29
CA LEU A 282 9.55 0.59 3.98
C LEU A 282 11.03 1.01 3.90
N ASN A 283 11.42 2.07 4.60
CA ASN A 283 12.80 2.56 4.61
C ASN A 283 13.77 1.65 5.40
N GLU A 284 13.26 0.67 6.16
CA GLU A 284 14.10 -0.41 6.74
C GLU A 284 14.64 -1.37 5.65
N HIS A 285 14.03 -1.33 4.46
CA HIS A 285 14.41 -2.10 3.27
C HIS A 285 15.10 -1.18 2.26
N ARG A 286 16.42 -1.02 2.41
CA ARG A 286 17.21 -0.04 1.65
C ARG A 286 17.05 -0.17 0.14
N TYR A 287 16.91 -1.38 -0.38
CA TYR A 287 16.87 -1.67 -1.82
C TYR A 287 15.45 -1.82 -2.37
N LEU A 288 14.43 -1.58 -1.55
CA LEU A 288 13.04 -1.60 -1.97
C LEU A 288 12.73 -0.34 -2.79
N GLN A 289 12.77 -0.48 -4.12
CA GLN A 289 12.53 0.62 -5.06
C GLN A 289 11.02 0.88 -5.24
N TYR A 290 10.59 2.13 -5.04
CA TYR A 290 9.20 2.55 -5.20
C TYR A 290 9.00 3.96 -5.78
N SER A 291 7.79 4.26 -6.24
CA SER A 291 7.27 5.62 -6.46
C SER A 291 6.03 5.90 -5.64
N LEU A 292 5.78 7.19 -5.43
CA LEU A 292 4.57 7.70 -4.81
C LEU A 292 3.74 8.41 -5.87
N GLU A 293 2.49 8.02 -6.00
CA GLU A 293 1.54 8.56 -6.97
C GLU A 293 0.35 9.19 -6.24
N LEU A 294 -0.01 10.42 -6.60
CA LEU A 294 -1.18 11.13 -6.13
C LEU A 294 -2.35 10.89 -7.07
N ILE A 295 -3.48 10.45 -6.51
CA ILE A 295 -4.72 10.19 -7.23
C ILE A 295 -5.88 10.92 -6.53
N PRO A 296 -6.23 12.13 -6.98
CA PRO A 296 -7.39 12.84 -6.46
C PRO A 296 -8.66 12.36 -7.18
N TYR A 297 -9.67 11.98 -6.40
CA TYR A 297 -10.98 11.58 -6.88
C TYR A 297 -12.04 12.61 -6.49
N GLY A 298 -12.73 13.11 -7.51
CA GLY A 298 -13.75 14.14 -7.40
C GLY A 298 -13.65 15.06 -8.61
N ALA A 299 -14.76 15.28 -9.31
CA ALA A 299 -14.79 16.14 -10.49
C ALA A 299 -14.41 17.60 -10.17
N THR A 300 -14.52 17.99 -8.89
CA THR A 300 -14.18 19.31 -8.35
C THR A 300 -12.69 19.65 -8.40
N PHE A 301 -11.80 18.68 -8.68
CA PHE A 301 -10.36 18.92 -8.72
C PHE A 301 -9.83 19.38 -10.08
N PHE A 302 -10.65 19.34 -11.15
CA PHE A 302 -10.18 19.53 -12.52
C PHE A 302 -11.05 20.49 -13.34
N ASP A 303 -10.40 21.29 -14.19
CA ASP A 303 -11.04 22.15 -15.19
C ASP A 303 -10.41 21.99 -16.59
N PRO A 304 -11.14 21.44 -17.59
CA PRO A 304 -12.51 20.95 -17.50
C PRO A 304 -12.63 19.70 -16.60
N PRO A 305 -13.83 19.40 -16.06
CA PRO A 305 -14.05 18.24 -15.20
C PRO A 305 -13.66 16.93 -15.89
N VAL A 306 -12.85 16.14 -15.22
CA VAL A 306 -12.49 14.77 -15.62
C VAL A 306 -12.57 13.83 -14.42
N HIS A 307 -12.54 12.54 -14.69
CA HIS A 307 -12.38 11.52 -13.64
C HIS A 307 -10.97 11.59 -13.03
N ALA A 308 -10.72 10.73 -12.05
CA ALA A 308 -9.43 10.65 -11.37
C ALA A 308 -8.24 10.51 -12.34
N ARG A 309 -7.11 11.11 -11.96
CA ARG A 309 -5.85 11.06 -12.70
C ARG A 309 -4.72 10.71 -11.77
N VAL A 310 -3.72 10.01 -12.31
CA VAL A 310 -2.54 9.58 -11.57
C VAL A 310 -1.41 10.57 -11.85
N PHE A 311 -0.83 11.12 -10.80
CA PHE A 311 0.31 12.03 -10.89
C PHE A 311 1.48 11.48 -10.08
N ASP A 312 2.69 11.51 -10.62
CA ASP A 312 3.88 11.32 -9.78
C ASP A 312 3.91 12.42 -8.71
N LEU A 313 3.97 12.04 -7.43
CA LEU A 313 3.82 12.97 -6.32
C LEU A 313 4.93 14.03 -6.30
N SER A 314 6.17 13.63 -6.59
CA SER A 314 7.32 14.55 -6.59
C SER A 314 7.23 15.54 -7.75
N GLN A 315 6.79 15.06 -8.92
CA GLN A 315 6.56 15.90 -10.08
C GLN A 315 5.41 16.87 -9.85
N PHE A 316 4.28 16.38 -9.33
CA PHE A 316 3.10 17.18 -9.04
C PHE A 316 3.44 18.31 -8.07
N MET A 317 4.00 17.98 -6.91
CA MET A 317 4.29 18.94 -5.86
C MET A 317 5.43 19.89 -6.25
N GLY A 318 6.49 19.38 -6.91
CA GLY A 318 7.58 20.22 -7.41
C GLY A 318 7.10 21.26 -8.44
N THR A 319 6.19 20.87 -9.34
CA THR A 319 5.57 21.77 -10.32
C THR A 319 4.65 22.78 -9.63
N ALA A 320 3.80 22.32 -8.71
CA ALA A 320 2.93 23.19 -7.93
C ALA A 320 3.71 24.24 -7.13
N CYS A 321 4.80 23.86 -6.45
CA CYS A 321 5.64 24.81 -5.70
C CYS A 321 6.34 25.83 -6.60
N ALA A 322 6.82 25.41 -7.78
CA ALA A 322 7.57 26.28 -8.66
C ALA A 322 6.69 27.30 -9.40
N TYR A 323 5.49 26.87 -9.82
CA TYR A 323 4.66 27.64 -10.74
C TYR A 323 3.28 28.03 -10.18
N ASN A 324 2.94 27.54 -8.98
CA ASN A 324 1.61 27.68 -8.39
C ASN A 324 0.47 27.22 -9.33
N LYS A 325 0.77 26.27 -10.21
CA LYS A 325 -0.14 25.72 -11.21
C LYS A 325 0.29 24.30 -11.59
N VAL A 326 -0.69 23.43 -11.83
CA VAL A 326 -0.49 22.12 -12.46
C VAL A 326 -1.54 21.95 -13.55
N ALA A 327 -1.11 21.53 -14.74
CA ALA A 327 -2.00 21.20 -15.84
C ALA A 327 -1.46 20.01 -16.65
N PHE A 328 -2.36 19.18 -17.16
CA PHE A 328 -2.05 18.00 -17.96
C PHE A 328 -2.92 17.96 -19.22
N ARG A 329 -2.49 17.21 -20.23
CA ARG A 329 -3.32 16.96 -21.41
C ARG A 329 -4.13 15.68 -21.25
N TYR A 330 -5.39 15.73 -21.64
CA TYR A 330 -6.28 14.58 -21.73
C TYR A 330 -7.26 14.77 -22.89
N ASP A 331 -7.35 13.79 -23.78
CA ASP A 331 -8.17 13.84 -25.00
C ASP A 331 -7.99 15.15 -25.78
N GLU A 332 -6.73 15.52 -26.04
CA GLU A 332 -6.30 16.77 -26.70
C GLU A 332 -6.72 18.08 -25.99
N LYS A 333 -7.34 18.00 -24.81
CA LYS A 333 -7.71 19.15 -23.98
C LYS A 333 -6.67 19.37 -22.89
N LEU A 334 -6.39 20.63 -22.60
CA LEU A 334 -5.62 21.01 -21.43
C LEU A 334 -6.55 21.05 -20.21
N CYS A 335 -6.26 20.23 -19.21
CA CYS A 335 -6.94 20.18 -17.93
C CYS A 335 -6.07 20.81 -16.85
N ASN A 336 -6.58 21.82 -16.16
CA ASN A 336 -5.95 22.43 -15.00
C ASN A 336 -6.39 21.70 -13.73
N VAL A 337 -5.49 21.63 -12.75
CA VAL A 337 -5.81 21.13 -11.41
C VAL A 337 -6.10 22.30 -10.48
N HIS A 338 -7.22 22.25 -9.76
CA HIS A 338 -7.57 23.24 -8.75
C HIS A 338 -6.75 23.02 -7.47
N LEU A 339 -5.55 23.59 -7.43
CA LEU A 339 -4.61 23.41 -6.31
C LEU A 339 -5.18 23.90 -4.98
N ASP A 340 -5.91 25.00 -4.96
CA ASP A 340 -6.55 25.50 -3.73
C ASP A 340 -7.58 24.52 -3.18
N THR A 341 -8.34 23.86 -4.06
CA THR A 341 -9.31 22.84 -3.69
C THR A 341 -8.63 21.54 -3.26
N LEU A 342 -7.53 21.15 -3.88
CA LEU A 342 -6.85 19.89 -3.58
C LEU A 342 -5.92 19.98 -2.36
N LEU A 343 -5.13 21.06 -2.25
CA LEU A 343 -4.08 21.25 -1.23
C LEU A 343 -4.50 22.22 -0.12
N SER A 344 -5.67 22.86 -0.23
CA SER A 344 -6.23 23.76 0.79
C SER A 344 -5.31 24.94 1.15
N GLY A 345 -4.68 25.53 0.13
CA GLY A 345 -4.03 26.84 0.21
C GLY A 345 -2.65 26.91 -0.44
N GLN A 346 -1.70 26.08 -0.02
CA GLN A 346 -0.33 26.11 -0.54
C GLN A 346 0.21 24.69 -0.74
N PRO A 347 1.01 24.46 -1.78
CA PRO A 347 1.66 23.17 -1.96
C PRO A 347 2.72 22.93 -0.88
N PHE A 348 2.79 21.69 -0.39
CA PHE A 348 3.87 21.25 0.51
C PHE A 348 5.20 21.38 -0.22
N LYS A 349 6.23 21.98 0.40
CA LYS A 349 7.52 22.28 -0.25
C LYS A 349 8.45 21.08 -0.33
N SER A 350 8.20 20.05 0.48
CA SER A 350 8.99 18.82 0.54
C SER A 350 8.13 17.63 0.98
N LEU A 351 8.64 16.42 0.79
CA LEU A 351 8.02 15.23 1.36
C LEU A 351 8.01 15.32 2.89
N GLN A 352 9.11 15.79 3.49
CA GLN A 352 9.20 15.93 4.95
C GLN A 352 8.14 16.87 5.53
N GLU A 353 7.81 17.96 4.85
CA GLU A 353 6.73 18.88 5.26
C GLU A 353 5.36 18.21 5.22
N LEU A 354 5.07 17.43 4.17
CA LEU A 354 3.86 16.62 4.10
C LEU A 354 3.81 15.61 5.27
N LEU A 355 4.90 14.89 5.51
CA LEU A 355 4.96 13.89 6.58
C LEU A 355 4.93 14.50 7.99
N ALA A 356 5.23 15.79 8.13
CA ALA A 356 5.19 16.51 9.40
C ALA A 356 3.77 16.93 9.82
N LEU A 357 2.76 16.75 8.96
CA LEU A 357 1.38 17.00 9.36
C LEU A 357 0.96 16.06 10.49
N GLU A 358 0.27 16.64 11.48
CA GLU A 358 -0.31 15.91 12.59
C GLU A 358 -1.83 15.86 12.41
N LYS A 359 -2.39 14.69 12.75
CA LYS A 359 -3.83 14.52 12.83
C LYS A 359 -4.39 15.50 13.89
N PRO A 360 -5.52 16.19 13.62
CA PRO A 360 -6.20 17.00 14.63
C PRO A 360 -6.48 16.17 15.88
N GLN A 361 -6.07 16.64 17.05
CA GLN A 361 -6.46 16.01 18.31
C GLN A 361 -7.95 16.23 18.51
N THR A 362 -8.73 15.15 18.52
CA THR A 362 -10.11 15.20 18.99
C THR A 362 -10.08 15.65 20.45
N LYS A 363 -10.64 16.83 20.74
CA LYS A 363 -10.91 17.23 22.12
C LYS A 363 -11.76 16.13 22.72
N GLN A 364 -11.18 15.31 23.60
CA GLN A 364 -11.95 14.38 24.42
C GLN A 364 -13.04 15.22 25.08
N SER A 365 -14.29 14.98 24.69
CA SER A 365 -15.43 15.52 25.42
C SER A 365 -15.28 14.96 26.82
N GLN A 366 -14.92 15.81 27.78
CA GLN A 366 -14.90 15.46 29.19
C GLN A 366 -16.30 14.98 29.51
N ASN A 367 -16.48 13.67 29.60
CA ASN A 367 -17.67 13.10 30.19
C ASN A 367 -17.67 13.61 31.63
N GLY A 368 -18.61 14.52 31.91
CA GLY A 368 -18.85 15.01 33.25
C GLY A 368 -19.06 13.82 34.18
N HIS A 369 -18.12 13.64 35.11
CA HIS A 369 -18.32 12.82 36.29
C HIS A 369 -19.54 13.38 37.02
N ILE A 370 -20.69 12.71 36.88
CA ILE A 370 -21.79 12.89 37.83
C ILE A 370 -21.38 12.09 39.07
N GLU A 371 -20.77 12.78 40.03
CA GLU A 371 -20.63 12.26 41.38
C GLU A 371 -22.02 12.00 41.95
N ALA A 372 -22.29 10.73 42.26
CA ALA A 372 -23.43 10.33 43.06
C ALA A 372 -23.25 10.86 44.49
N GLN A 373 -23.93 11.96 44.82
CA GLN A 373 -24.15 12.35 46.22
C GLN A 373 -25.63 12.20 46.58
N ASN A 374 -25.87 11.19 47.41
CA ASN A 374 -27.09 11.00 48.18
C ASN A 374 -27.34 12.20 49.10
N HIS A 375 -28.47 12.89 48.97
CA HIS A 375 -29.15 13.49 50.12
C HIS A 375 -30.68 13.60 49.90
N SER A 376 -31.39 12.78 50.69
CA SER A 376 -32.70 13.00 51.33
C SER A 376 -33.62 14.16 50.87
N ARG A 377 -34.84 13.78 50.45
CA ARG A 377 -36.06 14.61 50.38
C ARG A 377 -36.69 14.77 51.79
N PRO A 378 -37.49 15.83 52.06
CA PRO A 378 -38.91 15.82 51.62
C PRO A 378 -39.55 17.18 51.21
N GLU A 379 -40.60 17.05 50.38
CA GLU A 379 -41.85 17.83 50.16
C GLU A 379 -41.95 19.30 50.65
N SER A 380 -42.43 20.31 49.90
CA SER A 380 -43.73 20.41 49.22
C SER A 380 -43.90 21.78 48.50
N LYS A 381 -44.60 21.79 47.36
CA LYS A 381 -45.71 22.70 46.94
C LYS A 381 -45.74 22.96 45.43
N LYS A 382 -46.88 22.61 44.85
CA LYS A 382 -47.33 22.87 43.48
C LYS A 382 -47.65 24.38 43.29
N SER A 383 -47.27 24.95 42.14
CA SER A 383 -48.21 25.72 41.31
C SER A 383 -47.67 25.85 39.88
N SER A 384 -48.49 25.39 38.94
CA SER A 384 -48.37 25.48 37.50
C SER A 384 -48.35 26.92 36.99
N ASN A 385 -47.53 27.20 35.97
CA ASN A 385 -48.01 27.83 34.74
C ASN A 385 -47.09 27.46 33.58
N ALA A 386 -47.73 27.12 32.47
CA ALA A 386 -47.16 26.52 31.29
C ALA A 386 -46.15 27.44 30.58
N GLY A 387 -44.94 26.93 30.42
CA GLY A 387 -43.96 27.35 29.43
C GLY A 387 -43.17 26.10 29.06
N LEU A 388 -43.42 25.55 27.88
CA LEU A 388 -42.65 24.43 27.32
C LEU A 388 -41.23 24.92 27.03
N ASN A 389 -40.36 24.89 28.04
CA ASN A 389 -38.92 24.90 27.82
C ASN A 389 -38.52 23.49 27.38
N VAL A 390 -38.43 23.31 26.07
CA VAL A 390 -37.80 22.14 25.45
C VAL A 390 -36.31 22.22 25.77
N SER A 391 -35.84 21.39 26.69
CA SER A 391 -34.41 21.10 26.79
C SER A 391 -33.99 20.48 25.46
N HIS A 392 -33.02 21.11 24.79
CA HIS A 392 -32.37 20.54 23.61
C HIS A 392 -31.52 19.33 24.02
N ASN A 393 -32.17 18.22 24.35
CA ASN A 393 -31.58 16.90 24.19
C ASN A 393 -31.49 16.63 22.69
N ARG A 394 -30.39 17.09 22.06
CA ARG A 394 -30.06 16.68 20.69
C ARG A 394 -29.72 15.19 20.73
N GLY A 395 -30.73 14.38 20.42
CA GLY A 395 -30.56 12.96 20.18
C GLY A 395 -29.50 12.74 19.09
N ARG A 396 -28.64 11.76 19.33
CA ARG A 396 -27.69 11.20 18.37
C ARG A 396 -28.47 10.85 17.10
N ARG A 397 -28.21 11.55 15.98
CA ARG A 397 -28.76 11.19 14.67
C ARG A 397 -28.17 9.83 14.30
N VAL A 398 -28.94 8.77 14.49
CA VAL A 398 -28.69 7.48 13.85
C VAL A 398 -29.07 7.64 12.38
N SER A 399 -28.06 7.85 11.54
CA SER A 399 -28.19 7.68 10.10
C SER A 399 -28.45 6.21 9.83
N PHE A 400 -29.68 5.85 9.46
CA PHE A 400 -29.90 4.63 8.70
C PHE A 400 -29.40 4.95 7.29
N GLY A 401 -28.27 4.34 6.91
CA GLY A 401 -27.72 4.46 5.57
C GLY A 401 -28.84 4.29 4.55
N SER A 402 -28.98 5.27 3.65
CA SER A 402 -30.03 5.27 2.64
C SER A 402 -29.78 4.09 1.71
N ILE A 403 -30.65 3.08 1.74
CA ILE A 403 -30.68 2.05 0.70
C ILE A 403 -31.23 2.73 -0.55
N LYS A 404 -30.35 3.17 -1.45
CA LYS A 404 -30.73 3.52 -2.83
C LYS A 404 -30.88 2.22 -3.60
N LEU A 405 -32.10 1.94 -4.06
CA LEU A 405 -32.38 0.90 -5.05
C LEU A 405 -31.59 1.25 -6.32
N MET A 406 -30.77 0.33 -6.81
CA MET A 406 -30.13 0.45 -8.11
C MET A 406 -31.20 0.33 -9.19
N ASP A 407 -31.29 1.31 -10.08
CA ASP A 407 -32.14 1.18 -11.27
C ASP A 407 -31.61 0.03 -12.12
N GLU A 408 -32.50 -0.92 -12.46
CA GLU A 408 -32.23 -2.03 -13.38
C GLU A 408 -32.02 -1.51 -14.81
N GLY A 409 -30.85 -0.94 -15.07
CA GLY A 409 -30.34 -0.67 -16.39
C GLY A 409 -29.63 -1.90 -16.95
N ASN A 410 -30.37 -2.73 -17.69
CA ASN A 410 -29.84 -3.84 -18.48
C ASN A 410 -28.65 -3.38 -19.35
N SER A 411 -27.42 -3.66 -18.92
CA SER A 411 -26.30 -3.85 -19.82
C SER A 411 -25.42 -4.96 -19.27
N THR A 412 -25.17 -5.94 -20.11
CA THR A 412 -24.42 -7.16 -19.83
C THR A 412 -23.03 -6.83 -19.30
N VAL A 413 -22.79 -7.17 -18.04
CA VAL A 413 -21.46 -7.14 -17.39
C VAL A 413 -20.53 -8.05 -18.18
N LYS A 414 -19.55 -7.45 -18.88
CA LYS A 414 -18.37 -8.15 -19.38
C LYS A 414 -17.18 -7.76 -18.52
N GLY A 415 -16.68 -8.75 -17.79
CA GLY A 415 -15.26 -9.07 -17.59
C GLY A 415 -14.32 -8.04 -16.97
N VAL A 416 -13.57 -8.53 -15.97
CA VAL A 416 -12.31 -7.96 -15.44
C VAL A 416 -11.28 -7.64 -16.54
N ASP A 417 -11.42 -8.22 -17.73
CA ASP A 417 -10.53 -8.00 -18.87
C ASP A 417 -10.66 -6.58 -19.48
N ASP A 418 -11.87 -6.00 -19.54
CA ASP A 418 -12.06 -4.62 -20.01
C ASP A 418 -11.48 -3.59 -19.00
N TYR A 419 -11.41 -3.95 -17.72
CA TYR A 419 -10.80 -3.15 -16.65
C TYR A 419 -9.26 -3.12 -16.75
N VAL A 420 -8.63 -4.24 -17.11
CA VAL A 420 -7.19 -4.32 -17.33
C VAL A 420 -6.79 -3.60 -18.63
N ASP A 421 -7.58 -3.76 -19.70
CA ASP A 421 -7.35 -3.06 -20.96
C ASP A 421 -7.59 -1.54 -20.87
N ALA A 422 -8.51 -1.08 -20.01
CA ALA A 422 -8.71 0.35 -19.75
C ALA A 422 -7.62 0.98 -18.87
N MET A 423 -7.06 0.23 -17.90
CA MET A 423 -5.96 0.72 -17.06
C MET A 423 -4.60 0.72 -17.78
N LEU A 424 -4.32 -0.29 -18.62
CA LEU A 424 -3.03 -0.40 -19.31
C LEU A 424 -2.90 0.58 -20.50
N LYS A 425 -4.01 1.09 -21.04
CA LYS A 425 -3.99 1.99 -22.21
C LYS A 425 -3.61 3.44 -21.89
N HIS A 426 -3.62 3.84 -20.62
CA HIS A 426 -3.27 5.21 -20.24
C HIS A 426 -1.80 5.33 -19.86
N THR A 427 -0.95 5.18 -20.87
CA THR A 427 0.47 5.48 -20.77
C THR A 427 0.67 6.97 -20.48
N ILE A 428 1.41 7.21 -19.41
CA ILE A 428 2.03 8.47 -19.00
C ILE A 428 2.80 9.08 -20.18
N ASP A 429 2.35 10.23 -20.65
CA ASP A 429 3.18 11.37 -21.01
C ASP A 429 2.27 12.60 -21.18
N HIS A 430 2.84 13.80 -20.98
CA HIS A 430 2.23 15.13 -21.13
C HIS A 430 1.62 15.77 -19.87
N LEU A 431 2.45 15.92 -18.83
CA LEU A 431 2.49 17.22 -18.15
C LEU A 431 3.19 18.21 -19.09
N VAL A 432 2.50 19.30 -19.44
CA VAL A 432 3.06 20.39 -20.24
C VAL A 432 3.78 21.31 -19.27
N LEU A 433 5.12 21.35 -19.35
CA LEU A 433 5.94 22.36 -18.68
C LEU A 433 5.72 23.74 -19.31
#